data_AF-A0AAV4CKF3-F1
#
_entry.id   AF-A0AAV4CKF3-F1
#
_cell.length_a   1.000
_cell.length_b   1.000
_cell.length_c   1.000
_cell.angle_alpha   90.00
_cell.angle_beta   90.00
_cell.angle_gamma   90.00
#
_symmetry.space_group_name_H-M   'P 1'
#
loop_
_entity.id
_entity.type
_entity.pdbx_description
1 polymer ?
#
loop_
_entity_poly.entity_id
_entity_poly.type
_entity_poly.pdbx_seq_one_letter_code
_entity_poly.pdbx_strand_id
1 'polypeptide(L)'
;MLVAQTFVFSYLWAVGGNLTENYWDQFDTFVRTQFDDMGEAKLPAAGDLWSYYVDYEARRMDTWEKIVPAFKYNRDGSFFEMLVPTIDTVRFGYILDKLLSVRRSVLYTGGTGVGKSVIARGLLEGIADRQSYVPVFINFSAQTGSMRTQEMIESKLEKRRKNVLGKTLILSDGTAKKVESIKRKFCCRWSGKKEVLL
;
A
#
# COMPACT_ATOMS: atom_id res chain seq x y z
N MET A 1 -12.22 10.91 21.59
CA MET A 1 -12.99 10.49 20.39
C MET A 1 -12.11 10.13 19.19
N LEU A 2 -11.47 11.07 18.47
CA LEU A 2 -10.70 10.75 17.26
C LEU A 2 -9.54 9.76 17.48
N VAL A 3 -8.85 9.86 18.63
CA VAL A 3 -7.78 8.93 19.01
C VAL A 3 -8.30 7.51 19.17
N ALA A 4 -9.46 7.34 19.83
CA ALA A 4 -10.11 6.05 20.00
C ALA A 4 -10.49 5.42 18.65
N GLN A 5 -11.12 6.20 17.76
CA GLN A 5 -11.45 5.77 16.40
C GLN A 5 -10.21 5.37 15.59
N THR A 6 -9.15 6.18 15.66
CA THR A 6 -7.89 5.89 14.97
C THR A 6 -7.23 4.61 15.52
N PHE A 7 -7.32 4.41 16.84
CA PHE A 7 -6.81 3.21 17.49
C PHE A 7 -7.57 1.97 17.04
N VAL A 8 -8.90 1.98 17.08
CA VAL A 8 -9.72 0.84 16.63
C VAL A 8 -9.49 0.56 15.15
N PHE A 9 -9.45 1.59 14.30
CA PHE A 9 -9.12 1.43 12.88
C PHE A 9 -7.75 0.77 12.70
N SER A 10 -6.73 1.26 13.39
CA SER A 10 -5.37 0.72 13.31
C SER A 10 -5.30 -0.72 13.81
N TYR A 11 -6.02 -1.04 14.89
CA TYR A 11 -6.13 -2.38 15.46
C TYR A 11 -6.79 -3.36 14.49
N LEU A 12 -7.92 -2.96 13.89
CA LEU A 12 -8.66 -3.73 12.89
C LEU A 12 -7.76 -4.11 11.72
N TRP A 13 -7.06 -3.13 11.13
CA TRP A 13 -6.21 -3.35 9.95
C TRP A 13 -4.88 -4.03 10.27
N ALA A 14 -4.29 -3.82 11.45
CA ALA A 14 -3.02 -4.44 11.82
C ALA A 14 -3.16 -5.93 12.14
N VAL A 15 -4.22 -6.30 12.87
CA VAL A 15 -4.46 -7.68 13.30
C VAL A 15 -5.32 -8.40 12.27
N GLY A 16 -6.49 -7.85 11.99
CA GLY A 16 -7.49 -8.49 11.16
C GLY A 16 -7.19 -8.44 9.66
N GLY A 17 -6.39 -7.48 9.20
CA GLY A 17 -5.97 -7.40 7.79
C GLY A 17 -5.14 -8.60 7.30
N ASN A 18 -4.59 -9.40 8.21
CA ASN A 18 -3.88 -10.65 7.88
C ASN A 18 -4.78 -11.90 7.92
N LEU A 19 -6.04 -11.75 8.33
CA LEU A 19 -7.00 -12.85 8.35
C LEU A 19 -7.53 -13.13 6.95
N THR A 20 -7.86 -14.39 6.68
CA THR A 20 -8.65 -14.74 5.49
C THR A 20 -10.05 -14.16 5.60
N GLU A 21 -10.64 -13.81 4.45
CA GLU A 21 -11.97 -13.20 4.32
C GLU A 21 -13.06 -13.95 5.11
N ASN A 22 -12.98 -15.29 5.20
CA ASN A 22 -13.92 -16.13 5.97
C ASN A 22 -14.03 -15.79 7.48
N TYR A 23 -13.04 -15.10 8.05
CA TYR A 23 -13.01 -14.72 9.47
C TYR A 23 -13.29 -13.23 9.70
N TRP A 24 -13.51 -12.45 8.64
CA TRP A 24 -13.69 -10.99 8.76
C TRP A 24 -14.93 -10.62 9.56
N ASP A 25 -16.05 -11.33 9.38
CA ASP A 25 -17.30 -11.08 10.11
C ASP A 25 -17.17 -11.43 11.61
N GLN A 26 -16.49 -12.55 11.91
CA GLN A 26 -16.21 -12.96 13.29
C GLN A 26 -15.27 -11.98 13.98
N PHE A 27 -14.24 -11.50 13.27
CA PHE A 27 -13.31 -10.53 13.79
C PHE A 27 -13.94 -9.15 13.97
N ASP A 28 -14.82 -8.73 13.05
CA ASP A 28 -15.63 -7.52 13.19
C ASP A 28 -16.45 -7.54 14.49
N THR A 29 -17.21 -8.62 14.69
CA THR A 29 -18.02 -8.84 15.89
C THR A 29 -17.18 -8.84 17.16
N PHE A 30 -16.00 -9.48 17.10
CA PHE A 30 -15.04 -9.49 18.20
C PHE A 30 -14.55 -8.07 18.54
N VAL A 31 -14.11 -7.29 17.55
CA VAL A 31 -13.65 -5.92 17.74
C VAL A 31 -14.76 -5.06 18.35
N ARG A 32 -16.00 -5.17 17.84
CA ARG A 32 -17.15 -4.43 18.39
C ARG A 32 -17.37 -4.75 19.86
N THR A 33 -17.40 -6.02 20.22
CA THR A 33 -17.56 -6.48 21.61
C THR A 33 -16.42 -5.98 22.51
N GLN A 34 -15.18 -5.98 22.02
CA GLN A 34 -14.01 -5.53 22.80
C GLN A 34 -14.05 -4.03 23.12
N PHE A 35 -14.69 -3.21 22.28
CA PHE A 35 -14.75 -1.75 22.43
C PHE A 35 -16.16 -1.23 22.76
N ASP A 36 -17.09 -2.10 23.16
CA ASP A 36 -18.49 -1.74 23.45
C ASP A 36 -18.58 -0.74 24.62
N ASP A 37 -17.79 -0.98 25.67
CA ASP A 37 -17.69 -0.09 26.84
C ASP A 37 -16.94 1.23 26.52
N MET A 38 -16.30 1.33 25.36
CA MET A 38 -15.53 2.51 24.95
C MET A 38 -16.42 3.50 24.18
N GLY A 39 -17.30 4.20 24.89
CA GLY A 39 -18.21 5.20 24.29
C GLY A 39 -17.53 6.30 23.46
N GLU A 40 -16.24 6.54 23.66
CA GLU A 40 -15.43 7.44 22.83
C GLU A 40 -15.15 6.94 21.42
N ALA A 41 -15.18 5.62 21.18
CA ALA A 41 -14.90 5.03 19.87
C ALA A 41 -16.02 5.32 18.87
N LYS A 42 -17.28 5.43 19.33
CA LYS A 42 -18.48 5.68 18.50
C LYS A 42 -18.44 4.90 17.18
N LEU A 43 -18.34 3.58 17.29
CA LEU A 43 -18.25 2.69 16.14
C LEU A 43 -19.55 2.73 15.32
N PRO A 44 -19.50 2.68 13.98
CA PRO A 44 -20.69 2.67 13.14
C PRO A 44 -21.57 1.45 13.44
N ALA A 45 -22.86 1.65 13.71
CA ALA A 45 -23.79 0.56 14.03
C ALA A 45 -24.24 -0.24 12.80
N ALA A 46 -24.13 0.34 11.59
CA ALA A 46 -24.54 -0.29 10.34
C ALA A 46 -23.33 -0.67 9.48
N GLY A 47 -23.43 -1.80 8.79
CA GLY A 47 -22.35 -2.34 7.95
C GLY A 47 -21.20 -2.94 8.75
N ASP A 48 -20.21 -3.48 8.03
CA ASP A 48 -18.97 -3.97 8.62
C ASP A 48 -17.99 -2.81 8.88
N LEU A 49 -17.10 -2.95 9.86
CA LEU A 49 -16.05 -1.97 10.17
C LEU A 49 -15.02 -1.85 9.04
N TRP A 50 -14.90 -2.88 8.18
CA TRP A 50 -14.03 -2.89 7.01
C TRP A 50 -14.44 -1.84 5.96
N SER A 51 -15.72 -1.49 5.92
CA SER A 51 -16.31 -0.51 4.99
C SER A 51 -16.10 0.94 5.42
N TYR A 52 -15.42 1.18 6.56
CA TYR A 52 -15.17 2.51 7.08
C TYR A 52 -13.69 2.89 7.11
N TYR A 53 -13.44 4.18 6.97
CA TYR A 53 -12.15 4.83 7.22
C TYR A 53 -12.31 5.94 8.27
N VAL A 54 -11.18 6.42 8.80
CA VAL A 54 -11.16 7.56 9.72
C VAL A 54 -10.96 8.85 8.93
N ASP A 55 -11.99 9.68 8.87
CA ASP A 55 -11.91 11.03 8.32
C ASP A 55 -11.38 11.98 9.40
N TYR A 56 -10.14 12.42 9.22
CA TYR A 56 -9.47 13.33 10.16
C TYR A 56 -9.98 14.77 10.06
N GLU A 57 -10.55 15.17 8.92
CA GLU A 57 -11.12 16.51 8.74
C GLU A 57 -12.51 16.59 9.37
N ALA A 58 -13.37 15.62 9.06
CA ALA A 58 -14.70 15.51 9.66
C ALA A 58 -14.69 14.94 11.10
N ARG A 59 -13.52 14.50 11.58
CA ARG A 59 -13.28 13.92 12.91
C ARG A 59 -14.23 12.78 13.27
N ARG A 60 -14.52 11.90 12.31
CA ARG A 60 -15.42 10.75 12.46
C ARG A 60 -15.04 9.60 11.53
N MET A 61 -15.62 8.42 11.77
CA MET A 61 -15.58 7.34 10.79
C MET A 61 -16.59 7.61 9.68
N ASP A 62 -16.22 7.30 8.43
CA ASP A 62 -17.09 7.42 7.27
C ASP A 62 -16.84 6.29 6.26
N THR A 63 -17.79 6.08 5.35
CA THR A 63 -17.72 4.96 4.39
C THR A 63 -16.72 5.23 3.27
N TRP A 64 -15.98 4.19 2.85
CA TRP A 64 -15.03 4.32 1.73
C TRP A 64 -15.68 4.84 0.44
N GLU A 65 -16.97 4.53 0.23
CA GLU A 65 -17.76 4.98 -0.92
C GLU A 65 -17.68 6.48 -1.18
N LYS A 66 -17.61 7.30 -0.11
CA LYS A 66 -17.58 8.76 -0.24
C LYS A 66 -16.29 9.30 -0.82
N ILE A 67 -15.21 8.52 -0.76
CA ILE A 67 -13.90 8.91 -1.27
C ILE A 67 -13.50 8.11 -2.51
N VAL A 68 -14.41 7.34 -3.10
CA VAL A 68 -14.19 6.70 -4.40
C VAL A 68 -14.30 7.75 -5.51
N PRO A 69 -13.20 8.02 -6.27
CA PRO A 69 -13.27 8.95 -7.39
C PRO A 69 -14.20 8.44 -8.50
N ALA A 70 -14.89 9.35 -9.17
CA ALA A 70 -15.66 9.01 -10.35
C ALA A 70 -14.72 8.50 -11.47
N PHE A 71 -15.02 7.32 -12.01
CA PHE A 71 -14.26 6.77 -13.12
C PHE A 71 -14.46 7.60 -14.38
N LYS A 72 -13.36 8.06 -15.00
CA LYS A 72 -13.37 8.73 -16.30
C LYS A 72 -12.62 7.87 -17.30
N TYR A 73 -13.37 7.34 -18.27
CA TYR A 73 -12.79 6.53 -19.34
C TYR A 73 -12.01 7.42 -20.32
N ASN A 74 -10.71 7.14 -20.47
CA ASN A 74 -9.87 7.77 -21.48
C ASN A 74 -9.69 6.81 -22.67
N ARG A 75 -10.22 7.18 -23.84
CA ARG A 75 -10.11 6.38 -25.08
C ARG A 75 -8.70 6.33 -25.64
N ASP A 76 -7.88 7.35 -25.36
CA ASP A 76 -6.53 7.47 -25.91
C ASP A 76 -5.47 6.79 -25.03
N GLY A 77 -5.86 6.33 -23.83
CA GLY A 77 -4.97 5.66 -22.88
C GLY A 77 -4.89 4.14 -23.11
N SER A 78 -3.77 3.54 -22.71
CA SER A 78 -3.60 2.08 -22.74
C SER A 78 -4.63 1.42 -21.81
N PHE A 79 -5.40 0.48 -22.33
CA PHE A 79 -6.35 -0.31 -21.53
C PHE A 79 -5.66 -1.04 -20.37
N PHE A 80 -4.41 -1.49 -20.57
CA PHE A 80 -3.63 -2.20 -19.55
C PHE A 80 -3.13 -1.30 -18.41
N GLU A 81 -3.14 0.02 -18.59
CA GLU A 81 -2.72 1.02 -17.60
C GLU A 81 -3.92 1.67 -16.90
N MET A 82 -5.14 1.39 -17.36
CA MET A 82 -6.36 1.98 -16.83
C MET A 82 -6.78 1.28 -15.54
N LEU A 83 -6.53 1.94 -14.40
CA LEU A 83 -7.03 1.49 -13.09
C LEU A 83 -8.45 2.05 -12.87
N VAL A 84 -9.43 1.16 -12.70
CA VAL A 84 -10.78 1.54 -12.31
C VAL A 84 -10.80 1.83 -10.80
N PRO A 85 -11.23 3.02 -10.36
CA PRO A 85 -11.38 3.32 -8.95
C PRO A 85 -12.54 2.51 -8.37
N THR A 86 -12.22 1.60 -7.46
CA THR A 86 -13.17 0.84 -6.64
C THR A 86 -12.90 1.08 -5.17
N ILE A 87 -13.84 0.66 -4.30
CA ILE A 87 -13.67 0.70 -2.84
C ILE A 87 -12.35 0.07 -2.42
N ASP A 88 -12.00 -1.10 -2.98
CA ASP A 88 -10.76 -1.79 -2.65
C ASP A 88 -9.52 -1.02 -3.08
N THR A 89 -9.51 -0.43 -4.28
CA THR A 89 -8.36 0.37 -4.72
C THR A 89 -8.10 1.56 -3.80
N VAL A 90 -9.16 2.21 -3.32
CA VAL A 90 -9.07 3.37 -2.42
C VAL A 90 -8.67 2.95 -1.01
N ARG A 91 -9.30 1.89 -0.48
CA ARG A 91 -9.00 1.31 0.83
C ARG A 91 -7.55 0.86 0.95
N PHE A 92 -7.08 0.02 0.02
CA PHE A 92 -5.69 -0.45 0.04
C PHE A 92 -4.72 0.69 -0.27
N GLY A 93 -5.08 1.59 -1.19
CA GLY A 93 -4.31 2.81 -1.48
C GLY A 93 -4.10 3.70 -0.28
N TYR A 94 -5.15 3.92 0.51
CA TYR A 94 -5.08 4.68 1.74
C TYR A 94 -4.10 4.05 2.74
N ILE A 95 -4.19 2.75 2.96
CA ILE A 95 -3.27 2.03 3.87
C ILE A 95 -1.83 2.11 3.36
N LEU A 96 -1.62 1.93 2.06
CA LEU A 96 -0.29 2.06 1.44
C LEU A 96 0.31 3.43 1.68
N ASP A 97 -0.44 4.48 1.38
CA ASP A 97 -0.02 5.88 1.50
C ASP A 97 0.37 6.20 2.95
N LYS A 98 -0.43 5.76 3.93
CA LYS A 98 -0.11 5.93 5.36
C LYS A 98 1.16 5.19 5.77
N LEU A 99 1.34 3.94 5.37
CA LEU A 99 2.53 3.15 5.74
C LEU A 99 3.80 3.66 5.05
N LEU A 100 3.71 4.08 3.78
CA LEU A 100 4.83 4.65 3.05
C LEU A 100 5.24 6.03 3.58
N SER A 101 4.29 6.83 4.08
CA SER A 101 4.59 8.13 4.73
C SER A 101 5.53 7.98 5.93
N VAL A 102 5.47 6.85 6.63
CA VAL A 102 6.35 6.49 7.75
C VAL A 102 7.47 5.50 7.35
N ARG A 103 7.70 5.34 6.04
CA ARG A 103 8.76 4.51 5.45
C ARG A 103 8.70 3.04 5.88
N ARG A 104 7.50 2.47 5.94
CA ARG A 104 7.27 1.04 6.22
C ARG A 104 6.87 0.30 4.95
N SER A 105 7.50 -0.86 4.72
CA SER A 105 7.15 -1.77 3.63
C SER A 105 5.81 -2.44 3.87
N VAL A 106 5.08 -2.70 2.80
CA VAL A 106 3.74 -3.30 2.80
C VAL A 106 3.75 -4.53 1.92
N LEU A 107 3.14 -5.61 2.39
CA LEU A 107 2.95 -6.84 1.61
C LEU A 107 1.45 -7.01 1.35
N TYR A 108 1.07 -7.09 0.07
CA TYR A 108 -0.29 -7.46 -0.31
C TYR A 108 -0.36 -8.93 -0.68
N THR A 109 -1.17 -9.68 0.06
CA THR A 109 -1.45 -11.10 -0.18
C THR A 109 -2.85 -11.28 -0.78
N GLY A 110 -3.11 -12.43 -1.41
CA GLY A 110 -4.43 -12.78 -1.96
C GLY A 110 -4.33 -13.63 -3.23
N GLY A 111 -5.48 -14.05 -3.78
CA GLY A 111 -5.54 -14.91 -4.97
C GLY A 111 -4.86 -14.34 -6.23
N THR A 112 -4.40 -15.20 -7.14
CA THR A 112 -3.83 -14.74 -8.43
C THR A 112 -4.93 -14.13 -9.32
N GLY A 113 -4.60 -13.07 -10.07
CA GLY A 113 -5.53 -12.46 -11.03
C GLY A 113 -6.46 -11.37 -10.47
N VAL A 114 -6.46 -11.13 -9.16
CA VAL A 114 -7.33 -10.11 -8.50
C VAL A 114 -6.82 -8.67 -8.63
N GLY A 115 -5.99 -8.37 -9.63
CA GLY A 115 -5.52 -7.01 -9.89
C GLY A 115 -4.51 -6.40 -8.89
N LYS A 116 -4.05 -7.12 -7.85
CA LYS A 116 -3.10 -6.60 -6.84
C LYS A 116 -1.91 -5.83 -7.42
N SER A 117 -1.25 -6.39 -8.44
CA SER A 117 -0.08 -5.76 -9.05
C SER A 117 -0.43 -4.48 -9.80
N VAL A 118 -1.61 -4.43 -10.42
CA VAL A 118 -2.12 -3.25 -11.13
C VAL A 118 -2.47 -2.15 -10.12
N ILE A 119 -3.15 -2.52 -9.03
CA ILE A 119 -3.48 -1.62 -7.91
C ILE A 119 -2.19 -1.05 -7.31
N ALA A 120 -1.24 -1.90 -6.93
CA ALA A 120 0.02 -1.47 -6.35
C ALA A 120 0.82 -0.53 -7.27
N ARG A 121 0.87 -0.82 -8.58
CA ARG A 121 1.52 0.04 -9.57
C ARG A 121 0.86 1.41 -9.64
N GLY A 122 -0.44 1.46 -9.89
CA GLY A 122 -1.15 2.74 -10.02
C GLY A 122 -1.11 3.59 -8.75
N LEU A 123 -1.16 2.95 -7.58
CA LEU A 123 -1.02 3.65 -6.30
C LEU A 123 0.39 4.22 -6.10
N LEU A 124 1.44 3.45 -6.42
CA LEU A 124 2.82 3.89 -6.29
C LEU A 124 3.16 5.01 -7.27
N GLU A 125 2.63 4.95 -8.49
CA GLU A 125 2.74 6.02 -9.48
C GLU A 125 2.05 7.30 -8.96
N GLY A 126 0.84 7.21 -8.41
CA GLY A 126 0.18 8.37 -7.79
C GLY A 126 0.87 8.92 -6.53
N ILE A 127 1.67 8.11 -5.82
CA ILE A 127 2.50 8.57 -4.69
C ILE A 127 3.81 9.18 -5.20
N ALA A 128 4.38 8.67 -6.30
CA ALA A 128 5.59 9.18 -6.92
C ALA A 128 5.47 10.67 -7.24
N ASP A 129 4.35 11.06 -7.85
CA ASP A 129 4.03 12.44 -8.21
C ASP A 129 3.96 13.37 -6.99
N ARG A 130 3.53 12.85 -5.85
CA ARG A 130 3.29 13.65 -4.63
C ARG A 130 4.50 13.72 -3.69
N GLN A 131 5.32 12.67 -3.64
CA GLN A 131 6.32 12.49 -2.59
C GLN A 131 7.76 12.24 -3.10
N SER A 132 8.05 12.54 -4.38
CA SER A 132 9.39 12.34 -4.98
C SER A 132 9.92 10.91 -4.87
N TYR A 133 9.02 9.93 -5.00
CA TYR A 133 9.41 8.52 -5.14
C TYR A 133 9.67 8.20 -6.60
N VAL A 134 10.56 7.23 -6.84
CA VAL A 134 10.75 6.62 -8.15
C VAL A 134 10.40 5.15 -7.96
N PRO A 135 9.22 4.70 -8.39
CA PRO A 135 8.82 3.32 -8.23
C PRO A 135 9.67 2.42 -9.12
N VAL A 136 10.11 1.29 -8.57
CA VAL A 136 10.87 0.28 -9.30
C VAL A 136 10.14 -1.03 -9.16
N PHE A 137 9.67 -1.58 -10.29
CA PHE A 137 8.92 -2.82 -10.31
C PHE A 137 9.84 -4.00 -10.64
N ILE A 138 9.93 -4.95 -9.71
CA ILE A 138 10.71 -6.18 -9.87
C ILE A 138 9.73 -7.35 -9.86
N ASN A 139 9.79 -8.18 -10.90
CA ASN A 139 8.94 -9.37 -11.01
C ASN A 139 9.75 -10.61 -10.60
N PHE A 140 9.22 -11.37 -9.64
CA PHE A 140 9.80 -12.64 -9.21
C PHE A 140 9.13 -13.82 -9.93
N SER A 141 9.94 -14.82 -10.28
CA SER A 141 9.51 -16.08 -10.86
C SER A 141 10.10 -17.24 -10.06
N ALA A 142 9.67 -18.48 -10.34
CA ALA A 142 10.24 -19.67 -9.71
C ALA A 142 11.75 -19.86 -10.00
N GLN A 143 12.29 -19.19 -11.03
CA GLN A 143 13.70 -19.26 -11.41
C GLN A 143 14.51 -18.05 -10.91
N THR A 144 13.91 -17.17 -10.10
CA THR A 144 14.57 -15.97 -9.59
C THR A 144 15.36 -16.31 -8.33
N GLY A 145 16.66 -16.57 -8.49
CA GLY A 145 17.59 -16.75 -7.38
C GLY A 145 18.06 -15.43 -6.76
N SER A 146 18.82 -15.53 -5.66
CA SER A 146 19.40 -14.38 -4.96
C SER A 146 20.29 -13.51 -5.88
N MET A 147 21.13 -14.15 -6.70
CA MET A 147 22.02 -13.45 -7.63
C MET A 147 21.25 -12.64 -8.68
N ARG A 148 20.25 -13.25 -9.33
CA ARG A 148 19.36 -12.55 -10.27
C ARG A 148 18.61 -11.39 -9.60
N THR A 149 18.23 -11.56 -8.34
CA THR A 149 17.55 -10.50 -7.56
C THR A 149 18.47 -9.31 -7.35
N GLN A 150 19.71 -9.57 -6.95
CA GLN A 150 20.72 -8.54 -6.78
C GLN A 150 20.97 -7.80 -8.10
N GLU A 151 21.17 -8.53 -9.20
CA GLU A 151 21.36 -7.94 -10.53
C GLU A 151 20.17 -7.05 -10.94
N MET A 152 18.93 -7.51 -10.71
CA MET A 152 17.74 -6.70 -11.00
C MET A 152 17.72 -5.40 -10.20
N ILE A 153 18.09 -5.42 -8.91
CA ILE A 153 18.15 -4.22 -8.08
C ILE A 153 19.28 -3.29 -8.54
N GLU A 154 20.47 -3.84 -8.73
CA GLU A 154 21.66 -3.06 -9.11
C GLU A 154 21.52 -2.46 -10.51
N SER A 155 20.84 -3.12 -11.43
CA SER A 155 20.56 -2.61 -12.79
C SER A 155 19.74 -1.31 -12.80
N LYS A 156 19.04 -1.01 -11.70
CA LYS A 156 18.19 0.18 -11.54
C LYS A 156 18.88 1.30 -10.75
N LEU A 157 20.13 1.09 -10.33
CA LEU A 157 20.88 2.02 -9.50
C LEU A 157 22.14 2.53 -10.24
N GLU A 158 22.48 3.78 -10.00
CA GLU A 158 23.72 4.38 -10.50
C GLU A 158 24.86 4.20 -9.50
N LYS A 159 26.03 3.81 -10.02
CA LYS A 159 27.24 3.67 -9.22
C LYS A 159 27.83 5.05 -8.92
N ARG A 160 27.81 5.48 -7.66
CA ARG A 160 28.35 6.80 -7.26
C ARG A 160 29.80 6.74 -6.77
N ARG A 161 30.18 5.71 -6.00
CA ARG A 161 31.56 5.45 -5.51
C ARG A 161 31.80 3.94 -5.36
N LYS A 162 33.04 3.49 -5.10
CA LYS A 162 33.31 2.09 -4.68
C LYS A 162 32.37 1.74 -3.51
N ASN A 163 31.52 0.74 -3.72
CA ASN A 163 30.54 0.20 -2.75
C ASN A 163 29.39 1.15 -2.35
N VAL A 164 29.10 2.18 -3.15
CA VAL A 164 27.95 3.07 -2.93
C VAL A 164 27.13 3.18 -4.22
N LEU A 165 25.94 2.57 -4.18
CA LEU A 165 24.90 2.69 -5.21
C LEU A 165 23.89 3.77 -4.76
N GLY A 166 23.45 4.60 -5.70
CA GLY A 166 22.46 5.66 -5.46
C GLY A 166 21.36 5.61 -6.52
N LYS A 167 20.29 6.37 -6.29
CA LYS A 167 19.21 6.53 -7.28
C LYS A 167 19.75 7.23 -8.53
N THR A 168 19.41 6.67 -9.70
CA THR A 168 19.38 7.38 -10.98
C THR A 168 18.25 8.41 -10.91
N LEU A 169 18.60 9.69 -10.93
CA LEU A 169 17.63 10.77 -11.10
C LEU A 169 17.78 11.26 -12.53
N ILE A 170 17.11 10.60 -13.48
CA ILE A 170 16.79 11.26 -14.74
C ILE A 170 15.56 12.10 -14.43
N LEU A 171 15.78 13.34 -14.00
CA LEU A 171 14.71 14.34 -14.04
C LEU A 171 14.39 14.57 -15.52
N SER A 172 13.11 14.68 -15.85
CA SER A 172 12.61 15.01 -17.20
C SER A 172 13.10 16.39 -17.72
N ASP A 173 13.84 17.13 -16.90
CA ASP A 173 14.45 18.43 -17.20
C ASP A 173 15.98 18.39 -17.37
N GLY A 174 16.62 17.21 -17.29
CA GLY A 174 18.07 17.08 -17.48
C GLY A 174 18.92 17.66 -16.33
N THR A 175 18.35 18.04 -15.19
CA THR A 175 19.12 18.57 -14.05
C THR A 175 19.32 17.52 -12.95
N ALA A 176 20.56 17.27 -12.55
CA ALA A 176 20.88 16.29 -11.50
C ALA A 176 20.80 16.95 -10.11
N LYS A 177 19.77 16.64 -9.32
CA LYS A 177 19.78 16.94 -7.86
C LYS A 177 20.38 15.78 -7.06
N LYS A 178 21.15 16.12 -6.03
CA LYS A 178 21.90 15.17 -5.19
C LYS A 178 20.99 14.69 -4.05
N VAL A 179 20.52 13.44 -4.12
CA VAL A 179 19.78 12.81 -3.01
C VAL A 179 20.68 11.78 -2.32
N GLU A 180 20.76 11.90 -1.00
CA GLU A 180 21.66 11.14 -0.15
C GLU A 180 21.15 9.71 0.15
N SER A 181 22.10 8.84 0.48
CA SER A 181 22.05 7.37 0.53
C SER A 181 20.83 6.74 1.23
N ILE A 182 20.20 5.76 0.56
CA ILE A 182 19.37 4.74 1.23
C ILE A 182 20.25 3.49 1.43
N LYS A 183 20.83 3.36 2.62
CA LYS A 183 21.26 2.05 3.16
C LYS A 183 20.34 1.70 4.32
N ARG A 184 19.28 0.93 4.09
CA ARG A 184 18.65 0.11 5.15
C ARG A 184 18.22 -1.24 4.59
N LYS A 185 18.53 -2.26 5.38
CA LYS A 185 18.40 -3.71 5.16
C LYS A 185 17.03 -4.10 4.57
N PHE A 186 17.04 -4.70 3.38
CA PHE A 186 16.04 -5.69 3.00
C PHE A 186 16.58 -7.06 3.43
N CYS A 187 16.06 -7.61 4.52
CA CYS A 187 16.27 -9.01 4.90
C CYS A 187 14.94 -9.72 4.69
N CYS A 188 14.72 -10.23 3.48
CA CYS A 188 13.58 -11.11 3.20
C CYS A 188 13.98 -12.54 3.58
N ARG A 189 13.43 -13.04 4.69
CA ARG A 189 13.47 -14.46 5.02
C ARG A 189 12.40 -15.15 4.17
N TRP A 190 12.85 -15.95 3.20
CA TRP A 190 12.00 -16.64 2.23
C TRP A 190 11.20 -17.78 2.87
N SER A 191 9.88 -17.79 2.63
CA SER A 191 8.99 -18.94 2.84
C SER A 191 8.09 -19.09 1.61
N GLY A 192 8.57 -19.86 0.62
CA GLY A 192 7.80 -20.70 -0.32
C GLY A 192 6.57 -20.22 -1.10
N LYS A 193 6.05 -18.99 -0.96
CA LYS A 193 4.87 -18.51 -1.69
C LYS A 193 5.21 -17.29 -2.52
N LYS A 194 4.67 -17.23 -3.75
CA LYS A 194 4.83 -16.12 -4.69
C LYS A 194 4.22 -14.86 -4.09
N GLU A 195 5.05 -14.06 -3.43
CA GLU A 195 4.68 -12.81 -2.78
C GLU A 195 5.30 -11.64 -3.55
N VAL A 196 4.49 -10.62 -3.83
CA VAL A 196 4.96 -9.36 -4.40
C VAL A 196 5.55 -8.55 -3.25
N LEU A 197 6.88 -8.52 -3.16
CA LEU A 197 7.59 -7.58 -2.32
C LEU A 197 7.58 -6.20 -3.00
N LEU A 198 6.97 -5.22 -2.34
CA LEU A 198 7.11 -3.79 -2.62
C LEU A 198 8.23 -3.19 -1.74
#